data_AF-A0A6M1LDP2-F1
#
_entry.id   AF-A0A6M1LDP2-F1
#
_cell.length_a   1.000
_cell.length_b   1.000
_cell.length_c   1.000
_cell.angle_alpha   90.00
_cell.angle_beta   90.00
_cell.angle_gamma   90.00
#
_symmetry.space_group_name_H-M   'P 1'
#
loop_
_entity.id
_entity.type
_entity.pdbx_description
1 polymer ?
#
loop_
_entity_poly.entity_id
_entity_poly.type
_entity_poly.pdbx_seq_one_letter_code
_entity_poly.pdbx_strand_id
1 'polypeptide(L)'
;MPTYFSPGIYVEEVPSGARPIGPVGTSTAAFVGVAPDRTAHLGAALAVNNWTDFLRLYADGDQLESTPLARAVFGFLDNGGTRCWVVNVGEGGAVSGTGRKRAGLDLLEAVDEISILAAPGFHDPVSHEALLSMAERTRTMVAICDPAPDIDDISALTRVATPGSGRSAKPADTTEPDTPAGSGGGGGGSGPVAHRPRQSDFGALYYPWLRVRDPLSGELVLTPPSGHVAGIWARTDALRGVHKAPANEPVRGAVDLGHLVTRAEHDVLNPRGVNVIRYFPGEGIRVWGARTLAAEASEWRYLNVRRLSIAIEQAIANGTRWMVFEPNDYTLWRSIRRDIGAFLTRVWRDGALLGRTPEEAFFVKCDEETNPADVRDAGMVVAHIGIAVVKPAEFVVFKLSQWAGGTETETIGG
;
A
#
# COMPACT_ATOMS: atom_id res chain seq x y z
N MET A 1 26.06 -39.42 -18.21
CA MET A 1 27.17 -39.75 -17.30
C MET A 1 28.47 -39.48 -18.02
N PRO A 2 29.44 -38.82 -17.39
CA PRO A 2 30.76 -38.65 -17.96
C PRO A 2 31.43 -40.03 -18.05
N THR A 3 32.19 -40.25 -19.12
CA THR A 3 32.92 -41.50 -19.33
C THR A 3 34.39 -41.23 -19.11
N TYR A 4 34.96 -41.85 -18.09
CA TYR A 4 36.37 -41.70 -17.72
C TYR A 4 37.19 -42.86 -18.28
N PHE A 5 38.23 -42.56 -19.05
CA PHE A 5 39.00 -43.57 -19.81
C PHE A 5 40.40 -43.84 -19.26
N SER A 6 40.74 -43.27 -18.11
CA SER A 6 42.08 -43.39 -17.52
C SER A 6 42.03 -43.45 -15.98
N PRO A 7 43.01 -44.09 -15.30
CA PRO A 7 43.13 -44.00 -13.85
C PRO A 7 43.56 -42.59 -13.43
N GLY A 8 42.81 -41.94 -12.52
CA GLY A 8 43.12 -40.59 -12.04
C GLY A 8 42.11 -40.09 -11.00
N ILE A 9 42.42 -38.94 -10.36
CA ILE A 9 41.46 -38.21 -9.53
C ILE A 9 40.70 -37.24 -10.45
N TYR A 10 39.37 -37.38 -10.49
CA TYR A 10 38.48 -36.53 -11.27
C TYR A 10 37.67 -35.66 -10.33
N VAL A 11 37.69 -34.35 -10.58
CA VAL A 11 36.91 -33.35 -9.86
C VAL A 11 35.89 -32.80 -10.86
N GLU A 12 34.61 -32.94 -10.54
CA GLU A 12 33.52 -32.36 -11.32
C GLU A 12 32.86 -31.22 -10.55
N GLU A 13 32.52 -30.16 -11.28
CA GLU A 13 31.77 -29.04 -10.72
C GLU A 13 30.27 -29.32 -10.86
N VAL A 14 29.64 -29.69 -9.75
CA VAL A 14 28.18 -29.73 -9.64
C VAL A 14 27.74 -28.31 -9.28
N PRO A 15 26.80 -27.67 -10.01
CA PRO A 15 26.38 -26.32 -9.68
C PRO A 15 25.57 -26.33 -8.37
N SER A 16 26.24 -26.27 -7.23
CA SER A 16 25.63 -25.94 -5.94
C SER A 16 25.68 -24.43 -5.73
N GLY A 17 25.18 -23.68 -6.71
CA GLY A 17 25.01 -22.24 -6.55
C GLY A 17 23.89 -21.97 -5.56
N ALA A 18 24.13 -21.16 -4.53
CA ALA A 18 23.03 -20.47 -3.87
C ALA A 18 22.27 -19.68 -4.93
N ARG A 19 20.93 -19.80 -4.96
CA ARG A 19 20.08 -19.00 -5.86
C ARG A 19 19.55 -17.82 -5.04
N PRO A 20 20.20 -16.66 -5.10
CA PRO A 20 19.87 -15.56 -4.21
C PRO A 20 18.47 -15.03 -4.51
N ILE A 21 17.65 -14.93 -3.47
CA ILE A 21 16.36 -14.27 -3.52
C ILE A 21 16.59 -12.74 -3.64
N GLY A 22 16.12 -12.15 -4.73
CA GLY A 22 16.18 -10.71 -4.98
C GLY A 22 15.06 -9.93 -4.28
N PRO A 23 15.21 -8.60 -4.13
CA PRO A 23 14.11 -7.75 -3.68
C PRO A 23 13.00 -7.69 -4.74
N VAL A 24 11.80 -7.30 -4.31
CA VAL A 24 10.65 -7.02 -5.18
C VAL A 24 10.36 -5.52 -5.22
N GLY A 25 9.73 -5.06 -6.30
CA GLY A 25 9.30 -3.67 -6.41
C GLY A 25 8.17 -3.36 -5.43
N THR A 26 8.31 -2.29 -4.64
CA THR A 26 7.32 -1.89 -3.64
C THR A 26 6.65 -0.55 -3.95
N SER A 27 7.06 0.12 -5.03
CA SER A 27 6.66 1.49 -5.40
C SER A 27 5.73 1.61 -6.61
N THR A 28 5.40 0.51 -7.30
CA THR A 28 4.55 0.55 -8.49
C THR A 28 3.08 0.69 -8.08
N ALA A 29 2.47 1.80 -8.46
CA ALA A 29 1.06 2.06 -8.19
C ALA A 29 0.14 1.60 -9.32
N ALA A 30 -1.14 1.41 -9.02
CA ALA A 30 -2.19 1.31 -9.99
C ALA A 30 -3.34 2.24 -9.63
N PHE A 31 -3.79 3.02 -10.61
CA PHE A 31 -4.87 3.98 -10.48
C PHE A 31 -6.02 3.60 -11.42
N VAL A 32 -7.21 3.43 -10.84
CA VAL A 32 -8.44 3.19 -11.60
C VAL A 32 -9.34 4.41 -11.50
N GLY A 33 -9.73 4.99 -12.62
CA GLY A 33 -10.69 6.08 -12.59
C GLY A 33 -11.05 6.60 -13.95
N VAL A 34 -11.55 7.83 -14.02
CA VAL A 34 -11.97 8.45 -15.29
C VAL A 34 -10.86 9.38 -15.77
N ALA A 35 -10.31 9.08 -16.95
CA ALA A 35 -9.30 9.92 -17.60
C ALA A 35 -9.90 11.23 -18.14
N PRO A 36 -9.07 12.26 -18.40
CA PRO A 36 -9.49 13.47 -19.12
C PRO A 36 -10.15 13.16 -20.47
N ASP A 37 -9.51 12.36 -21.33
CA ASP A 37 -10.19 11.73 -22.46
C ASP A 37 -10.99 10.52 -21.94
N ARG A 38 -12.31 10.69 -21.85
CA ARG A 38 -13.24 9.69 -21.35
C ARG A 38 -13.25 8.40 -22.17
N THR A 39 -12.76 8.43 -23.42
CA THR A 39 -12.77 7.31 -24.36
C THR A 39 -11.41 6.65 -24.55
N ALA A 40 -10.33 7.28 -24.06
CA ALA A 40 -8.98 6.78 -24.19
C ALA A 40 -8.80 5.41 -23.55
N HIS A 41 -8.31 4.45 -24.34
CA HIS A 41 -7.83 3.14 -23.89
C HIS A 41 -8.78 2.38 -22.94
N LEU A 42 -10.08 2.48 -23.17
CA LEU A 42 -11.07 1.70 -22.41
C LEU A 42 -10.79 0.20 -22.52
N GLY A 43 -10.93 -0.52 -21.41
CA GLY A 43 -10.70 -1.97 -21.38
C GLY A 43 -9.23 -2.38 -21.39
N ALA A 44 -8.30 -1.45 -21.17
CA ALA A 44 -6.87 -1.73 -21.05
C ALA A 44 -6.29 -1.15 -19.75
N ALA A 45 -5.29 -1.84 -19.20
CA ALA A 45 -4.38 -1.30 -18.20
C ALA A 45 -3.08 -0.93 -18.92
N LEU A 46 -2.66 0.34 -18.86
CA LEU A 46 -1.42 0.78 -19.50
C LEU A 46 -0.46 1.36 -18.47
N ALA A 47 0.83 1.07 -18.65
CA ALA A 47 1.88 1.63 -17.82
C ALA A 47 2.21 3.07 -18.24
N VAL A 48 2.35 3.94 -17.24
CA VAL A 48 2.73 5.35 -17.34
C VAL A 48 4.00 5.54 -16.50
N ASN A 49 5.07 6.07 -17.11
CA ASN A 49 6.36 6.24 -16.43
C ASN A 49 6.70 7.72 -16.15
N ASN A 50 5.99 8.65 -16.79
CA ASN A 50 6.18 10.09 -16.61
C ASN A 50 4.90 10.84 -17.00
N TRP A 51 4.87 12.15 -16.74
CA TRP A 51 3.67 12.96 -16.99
C TRP A 51 3.37 13.09 -18.48
N THR A 52 4.39 13.22 -19.34
CA THR A 52 4.22 13.29 -20.80
C THR A 52 3.60 12.01 -21.36
N ASP A 53 3.97 10.84 -20.83
CA ASP A 53 3.34 9.56 -21.18
C ASP A 53 1.85 9.57 -20.84
N PHE A 54 1.48 10.09 -19.66
CA PHE A 54 0.08 10.20 -19.26
C PHE A 54 -0.70 11.10 -20.21
N LEU A 55 -0.17 12.28 -20.51
CA LEU A 55 -0.82 13.23 -21.41
C LEU A 55 -1.10 12.60 -22.77
N ARG A 56 -0.08 11.96 -23.36
CA ARG A 56 -0.19 11.30 -24.67
C ARG A 56 -1.23 10.17 -24.68
N LEU A 57 -1.37 9.43 -23.59
CA LEU A 57 -2.27 8.26 -23.53
C LEU A 57 -3.71 8.63 -23.15
N TYR A 58 -3.90 9.62 -22.27
CA TYR A 58 -5.17 9.83 -21.58
C TYR A 58 -5.68 11.28 -21.63
N ALA A 59 -4.94 12.18 -22.25
CA ALA A 59 -5.28 13.60 -22.38
C ALA A 59 -4.86 14.13 -23.76
N ASP A 60 -5.22 13.41 -24.83
CA ASP A 60 -5.00 13.83 -26.21
C ASP A 60 -6.34 14.36 -26.78
N GLY A 61 -6.49 15.69 -26.91
CA GLY A 61 -7.75 16.33 -27.34
C GLY A 61 -7.83 17.83 -27.11
N ASP A 62 -8.73 18.51 -27.84
CA ASP A 62 -8.80 19.99 -27.90
C ASP A 62 -9.53 20.66 -26.71
N GLN A 63 -10.34 19.91 -25.96
CA GLN A 63 -11.06 20.39 -24.76
C GLN A 63 -11.10 19.30 -23.69
N LEU A 64 -10.08 19.26 -22.83
CA LEU A 64 -9.95 18.24 -21.81
C LEU A 64 -10.17 18.84 -20.43
N GLU A 65 -11.16 18.33 -19.72
CA GLU A 65 -11.37 18.63 -18.31
C GLU A 65 -10.40 17.80 -17.46
N SER A 66 -9.81 18.46 -16.46
CA SER A 66 -9.01 17.74 -15.49
C SER A 66 -9.88 16.84 -14.61
N THR A 67 -9.32 15.69 -14.24
CA THR A 67 -10.03 14.67 -13.46
C THR A 67 -9.28 14.30 -12.19
N PRO A 68 -9.97 13.75 -11.17
CA PRO A 68 -9.29 13.16 -10.01
C PRO A 68 -8.18 12.18 -10.39
N LEU A 69 -8.36 11.40 -11.46
CA LEU A 69 -7.35 10.46 -11.96
C LEU A 69 -6.09 11.19 -12.46
N ALA A 70 -6.25 12.22 -13.29
CA ALA A 70 -5.11 13.00 -13.81
C ALA A 70 -4.31 13.65 -12.67
N ARG A 71 -5.02 14.26 -11.71
CA ARG A 71 -4.41 14.89 -10.53
C ARG A 71 -3.72 13.88 -9.62
N ALA A 72 -4.26 12.67 -9.49
CA ALA A 72 -3.63 11.59 -8.72
C ALA A 72 -2.36 11.06 -9.40
N VAL A 73 -2.38 10.84 -10.72
CA VAL A 73 -1.18 10.41 -11.46
C VAL A 73 -0.09 11.48 -11.39
N PHE A 74 -0.43 12.75 -11.59
CA PHE A 74 0.52 13.85 -11.43
C PHE A 74 1.10 13.91 -10.01
N GLY A 75 0.23 13.89 -8.99
CA GLY A 75 0.64 13.90 -7.59
C GLY A 75 1.53 12.73 -7.20
N PHE A 76 1.27 11.53 -7.74
CA PHE A 76 2.13 10.35 -7.58
C PHE A 76 3.53 10.59 -8.11
N LEU A 77 3.64 11.06 -9.36
CA LEU A 77 4.92 11.33 -10.01
C LEU A 77 5.70 12.44 -9.30
N ASP A 78 5.04 13.55 -8.94
CA ASP A 78 5.67 14.69 -8.26
C ASP A 78 6.17 14.32 -6.83
N ASN A 79 5.45 13.39 -6.18
CA ASN A 79 5.84 12.90 -4.86
C ASN A 79 6.89 11.79 -4.90
N GLY A 80 7.40 11.37 -6.07
CA GLY A 80 8.52 10.44 -6.20
C GLY A 80 8.15 9.04 -6.68
N GLY A 81 6.90 8.84 -7.10
CA GLY A 81 6.51 7.70 -7.91
C GLY A 81 7.16 7.75 -9.29
N THR A 82 7.51 6.60 -9.85
CA THR A 82 8.21 6.51 -11.14
C THR A 82 7.47 5.67 -12.18
N ARG A 83 6.54 4.82 -11.74
CA ARG A 83 5.76 3.95 -12.62
C ARG A 83 4.40 3.67 -11.99
N CYS A 84 3.34 3.91 -12.75
CA CYS A 84 2.00 3.49 -12.37
C CYS A 84 1.26 2.84 -13.55
N TRP A 85 0.33 1.96 -13.23
CA TRP A 85 -0.64 1.43 -14.17
C TRP A 85 -1.91 2.24 -14.09
N VAL A 86 -2.45 2.64 -15.24
CA VAL A 86 -3.68 3.42 -15.31
C VAL A 86 -4.75 2.60 -16.01
N VAL A 87 -5.95 2.56 -15.41
CA VAL A 87 -7.15 2.00 -16.02
C VAL A 87 -8.19 3.10 -16.12
N ASN A 88 -8.54 3.45 -17.35
CA ASN A 88 -9.65 4.34 -17.62
C ASN A 88 -10.96 3.54 -17.64
N VAL A 89 -11.91 3.90 -16.76
CA VAL A 89 -13.24 3.28 -16.72
C VAL A 89 -14.27 4.02 -17.59
N GLY A 90 -13.91 5.20 -18.12
CA GLY A 90 -14.81 6.05 -18.89
C GLY A 90 -15.91 6.69 -18.05
N GLU A 91 -16.68 7.59 -18.67
CA GLU A 91 -17.73 8.32 -17.98
C GLU A 91 -18.83 7.38 -17.46
N GLY A 92 -19.15 7.46 -16.16
CA GLY A 92 -20.11 6.57 -15.51
C GLY A 92 -19.66 5.12 -15.38
N GLY A 93 -18.39 4.81 -15.69
CA GLY A 93 -17.80 3.49 -15.50
C GLY A 93 -17.66 3.13 -14.03
N ALA A 94 -17.85 1.84 -13.72
CA ALA A 94 -17.64 1.30 -12.38
C ALA A 94 -16.17 0.90 -12.17
N VAL A 95 -15.70 1.01 -10.93
CA VAL A 95 -14.34 0.57 -10.53
C VAL A 95 -14.20 -0.95 -10.67
N SER A 96 -15.26 -1.70 -10.39
CA SER A 96 -15.30 -3.16 -10.53
C SER A 96 -15.95 -3.60 -11.85
N GLY A 97 -15.46 -4.69 -12.43
CA GLY A 97 -16.03 -5.31 -13.61
C GLY A 97 -17.38 -6.00 -13.33
N THR A 98 -18.23 -6.09 -14.34
CA THR A 98 -19.46 -6.91 -14.32
C THR A 98 -19.21 -8.18 -15.15
N GLY A 99 -19.06 -9.33 -14.48
CA GLY A 99 -18.42 -10.54 -15.01
C GLY A 99 -18.84 -11.00 -16.42
N ARG A 100 -17.86 -11.00 -17.33
CA ARG A 100 -17.59 -11.91 -18.49
C ARG A 100 -16.43 -11.36 -19.33
N LYS A 101 -16.22 -10.04 -19.31
CA LYS A 101 -15.03 -9.35 -19.83
C LYS A 101 -14.31 -8.69 -18.65
N ARG A 102 -12.98 -8.78 -18.60
CA ARG A 102 -12.18 -8.04 -17.61
C ARG A 102 -12.38 -6.54 -17.84
N ALA A 103 -12.72 -5.81 -16.79
CA ALA A 103 -12.89 -4.36 -16.82
C ALA A 103 -12.53 -3.78 -15.44
N GLY A 104 -12.20 -2.50 -15.39
CA GLY A 104 -11.81 -1.83 -14.14
C GLY A 104 -10.65 -2.56 -13.45
N LEU A 105 -10.81 -2.86 -12.16
CA LEU A 105 -9.83 -3.58 -11.35
C LEU A 105 -9.42 -4.95 -11.91
N ASP A 106 -10.31 -5.66 -12.62
CA ASP A 106 -10.01 -7.00 -13.16
C ASP A 106 -8.87 -6.96 -14.21
N LEU A 107 -8.62 -5.80 -14.82
CA LEU A 107 -7.53 -5.62 -15.78
C LEU A 107 -6.15 -5.62 -15.10
N LEU A 108 -6.11 -5.29 -13.81
CA LEU A 108 -4.88 -5.22 -13.03
C LEU A 108 -4.46 -6.58 -12.44
N GLU A 109 -5.35 -7.58 -12.41
CA GLU A 109 -5.04 -8.92 -11.89
C GLU A 109 -3.92 -9.64 -12.66
N ALA A 110 -3.68 -9.25 -13.91
CA ALA A 110 -2.62 -9.84 -14.74
C ALA A 110 -1.26 -9.17 -14.54
N VAL A 111 -1.16 -8.17 -13.65
CA VAL A 111 0.03 -7.34 -13.47
C VAL A 111 0.60 -7.58 -12.08
N ASP A 112 1.59 -8.48 -12.01
CA ASP A 112 2.18 -8.93 -10.73
C ASP A 112 3.04 -7.86 -10.02
N GLU A 113 3.45 -6.81 -10.73
CA GLU A 113 4.35 -5.77 -10.18
C GLU A 113 3.64 -4.69 -9.35
N ILE A 114 2.31 -4.69 -9.27
CA ILE A 114 1.54 -3.66 -8.54
C ILE A 114 1.64 -3.90 -7.03
N SER A 115 2.03 -2.86 -6.29
CA SER A 115 2.16 -2.87 -4.84
C SER A 115 1.29 -1.83 -4.12
N ILE A 116 0.74 -0.85 -4.85
CA ILE A 116 -0.13 0.22 -4.34
C ILE A 116 -1.35 0.31 -5.25
N LEU A 117 -2.55 0.37 -4.68
CA LEU A 117 -3.80 0.44 -5.46
C LEU A 117 -4.66 1.61 -4.99
N ALA A 118 -5.23 2.40 -5.91
CA ALA A 118 -6.19 3.43 -5.55
C ALA A 118 -7.21 3.68 -6.68
N ALA A 119 -8.40 4.17 -6.29
CA ALA A 119 -9.41 4.67 -7.22
C ALA A 119 -9.72 6.15 -6.95
N PRO A 120 -8.85 7.09 -7.38
CA PRO A 120 -9.00 8.50 -7.08
C PRO A 120 -10.34 9.04 -7.60
N GLY A 121 -11.09 9.71 -6.73
CA GLY A 121 -12.42 10.24 -7.02
C GLY A 121 -13.57 9.28 -6.71
N PHE A 122 -13.29 8.01 -6.42
CA PHE A 122 -14.28 7.01 -6.01
C PHE A 122 -14.23 6.79 -4.50
N HIS A 123 -15.06 7.53 -3.77
CA HIS A 123 -15.09 7.54 -2.30
C HIS A 123 -16.28 6.79 -1.69
N ASP A 124 -17.05 6.07 -2.50
CA ASP A 124 -18.22 5.33 -2.05
C ASP A 124 -17.86 3.93 -1.49
N PRO A 125 -18.70 3.36 -0.61
CA PRO A 125 -18.39 2.09 0.03
C PRO A 125 -18.25 0.91 -0.93
N VAL A 126 -18.91 0.92 -2.10
CA VAL A 126 -18.80 -0.16 -3.10
C VAL A 126 -17.43 -0.12 -3.75
N SER A 127 -16.94 1.07 -4.08
CA SER A 127 -15.58 1.26 -4.61
C SER A 127 -14.51 0.86 -3.59
N HIS A 128 -14.66 1.27 -2.32
CA HIS A 128 -13.75 0.84 -1.25
C HIS A 128 -13.76 -0.67 -1.07
N GLU A 129 -14.92 -1.32 -1.08
CA GLU A 129 -15.02 -2.77 -0.97
C GLU A 129 -14.31 -3.48 -2.12
N ALA A 130 -14.44 -2.97 -3.34
CA ALA A 130 -13.79 -3.55 -4.52
C ALA A 130 -12.25 -3.46 -4.43
N LEU A 131 -11.71 -2.31 -3.99
CA LEU A 131 -10.28 -2.11 -3.77
C LEU A 131 -9.74 -3.06 -2.70
N LEU A 132 -10.41 -3.12 -1.54
CA LEU A 132 -10.01 -3.99 -0.42
C LEU A 132 -10.08 -5.47 -0.81
N SER A 133 -11.16 -5.89 -1.45
CA SER A 133 -11.34 -7.27 -1.92
C SER A 133 -10.25 -7.69 -2.92
N MET A 134 -9.83 -6.79 -3.82
CA MET A 134 -8.74 -7.09 -4.75
C MET A 134 -7.40 -7.21 -4.02
N ALA A 135 -7.09 -6.27 -3.13
CA ALA A 135 -5.84 -6.27 -2.37
C ALA A 135 -5.72 -7.51 -1.46
N GLU A 136 -6.82 -7.94 -0.82
CA GLU A 136 -6.87 -9.15 0.01
C GLU A 136 -6.76 -10.45 -0.79
N ARG A 137 -7.38 -10.50 -1.98
CA ARG A 137 -7.35 -11.69 -2.85
C ARG A 137 -5.98 -11.90 -3.47
N THR A 138 -5.36 -10.83 -3.97
CA THR A 138 -4.07 -10.89 -4.67
C THR A 138 -2.90 -10.91 -3.70
N ARG A 139 -3.03 -10.23 -2.54
CA ARG A 139 -2.00 -10.09 -1.51
C ARG A 139 -0.68 -9.50 -1.99
N THR A 140 -0.69 -8.83 -3.15
CA THR A 140 0.49 -8.20 -3.74
C THR A 140 0.57 -6.70 -3.46
N MET A 141 -0.53 -6.10 -3.01
CA MET A 141 -0.70 -4.65 -2.92
C MET A 141 -1.46 -4.23 -1.66
N VAL A 142 -1.36 -2.94 -1.32
CA VAL A 142 -2.20 -2.28 -0.30
C VAL A 142 -3.02 -1.18 -0.97
N ALA A 143 -4.33 -1.16 -0.69
CA ALA A 143 -5.25 -0.17 -1.21
C ALA A 143 -5.21 1.14 -0.41
N ILE A 144 -5.22 2.28 -1.10
CA ILE A 144 -5.44 3.60 -0.52
C ILE A 144 -6.88 4.00 -0.82
N CYS A 145 -7.65 4.23 0.24
CA CYS A 145 -9.01 4.74 0.17
C CYS A 145 -8.99 6.24 0.48
N ASP A 146 -9.82 6.98 -0.26
CA ASP A 146 -10.13 8.38 0.01
C ASP A 146 -11.58 8.47 0.50
N PRO A 147 -11.87 9.20 1.59
CA PRO A 147 -13.24 9.49 1.98
C PRO A 147 -13.82 10.61 1.11
N ALA A 148 -15.11 10.93 1.28
CA ALA A 148 -15.73 12.07 0.61
C ALA A 148 -15.00 13.39 0.99
N PRO A 149 -14.91 14.38 0.07
CA PRO A 149 -14.25 15.66 0.33
C PRO A 149 -14.99 16.52 1.35
N ASP A 150 -16.32 16.42 1.38
CA ASP A 150 -17.28 17.24 2.10
C ASP A 150 -17.82 16.51 3.33
N ILE A 151 -16.97 16.35 4.34
CA ILE A 151 -17.34 15.71 5.62
C ILE A 151 -17.53 16.77 6.69
N ASP A 152 -18.79 17.04 7.03
CA ASP A 152 -19.17 17.99 8.09
C ASP A 152 -18.84 17.46 9.49
N ASP A 153 -19.08 16.16 9.72
CA ASP A 153 -18.84 15.49 11.00
C ASP A 153 -17.72 14.44 10.86
N ILE A 154 -16.54 14.77 11.38
CA ILE A 154 -15.38 13.88 11.39
C ILE A 154 -15.67 12.54 12.08
N SER A 155 -16.66 12.44 12.96
CA SER A 155 -17.07 11.17 13.58
C SER A 155 -17.54 10.15 12.53
N ALA A 156 -18.02 10.60 11.38
CA ALA A 156 -18.41 9.75 10.26
C ALA A 156 -17.24 8.94 9.69
N LEU A 157 -16.00 9.44 9.81
CA LEU A 157 -14.77 8.73 9.43
C LEU A 157 -14.40 7.62 10.41
N THR A 158 -15.04 7.55 11.58
CA THR A 158 -14.81 6.49 12.57
C THR A 158 -15.78 5.31 12.43
N ARG A 159 -16.86 5.50 11.66
CA ARG A 159 -17.97 4.55 11.52
C ARG A 159 -17.87 3.85 10.17
N VAL A 160 -17.94 2.51 10.20
CA VAL A 160 -17.83 1.67 9.00
C VAL A 160 -19.06 1.86 8.13
N ALA A 161 -18.84 2.23 6.88
CA ALA A 161 -19.86 2.32 5.87
C ALA A 161 -20.18 0.93 5.31
N THR A 162 -21.46 0.59 5.17
CA THR A 162 -21.88 -0.66 4.53
C THR A 162 -22.12 -0.43 3.04
N PRO A 163 -21.56 -1.26 2.15
CA PRO A 163 -21.93 -1.23 0.74
C PRO A 163 -23.43 -1.48 0.59
N GLY A 164 -24.16 -0.51 0.05
CA GLY A 164 -25.54 -0.73 -0.39
C GLY A 164 -25.55 -1.71 -1.57
N SER A 165 -26.69 -2.34 -1.86
CA SER A 165 -26.88 -3.22 -3.02
C SER A 165 -26.86 -2.49 -4.39
N GLY A 166 -26.40 -1.24 -4.43
CA GLY A 166 -26.36 -0.37 -5.61
C GLY A 166 -25.02 -0.42 -6.37
N ARG A 167 -25.03 0.11 -7.60
CA ARG A 167 -23.83 0.27 -8.44
C ARG A 167 -22.85 1.28 -7.81
N SER A 168 -21.55 1.14 -8.10
CA SER A 168 -20.48 2.10 -7.81
C SER A 168 -20.95 3.55 -8.06
N ALA A 169 -20.67 4.46 -7.13
CA ALA A 169 -21.07 5.85 -7.29
C ALA A 169 -20.28 6.52 -8.41
N LYS A 170 -20.84 7.59 -8.99
CA LYS A 170 -20.13 8.45 -9.95
C LYS A 170 -18.93 9.11 -9.24
N PRO A 171 -17.80 9.29 -9.93
CA PRO A 171 -16.70 10.07 -9.37
C PRO A 171 -17.17 11.52 -9.13
N ALA A 172 -16.79 12.10 -7.99
CA ALA A 172 -17.11 13.48 -7.68
C ALA A 172 -16.46 14.42 -8.71
N ASP A 173 -17.27 15.22 -9.39
CA ASP A 173 -16.82 16.30 -10.26
C ASP A 173 -16.62 17.55 -9.40
N THR A 174 -15.36 17.98 -9.21
CA THR A 174 -15.01 19.10 -8.32
C THR A 174 -14.61 20.35 -9.11
N THR A 175 -15.21 20.56 -10.27
CA THR A 175 -14.92 21.68 -11.18
C THR A 175 -15.56 23.02 -10.77
N GLU A 176 -16.40 23.09 -9.73
CA GLU A 176 -16.94 24.37 -9.26
C GLU A 176 -16.11 24.99 -8.12
N PRO A 177 -15.62 26.25 -8.28
CA PRO A 177 -15.07 27.02 -7.18
C PRO A 177 -16.22 27.50 -6.28
N ASP A 178 -16.19 27.08 -5.01
CA ASP A 178 -16.95 27.61 -3.87
C ASP A 178 -18.41 28.03 -4.18
N THR A 179 -19.32 27.06 -4.33
CA THR A 179 -20.76 27.28 -4.12
C THR A 179 -21.28 26.29 -3.08
N PRO A 180 -21.93 26.73 -1.98
CA PRO A 180 -22.54 25.80 -1.03
C PRO A 180 -23.69 25.08 -1.75
N ALA A 181 -23.55 23.77 -1.93
CA ALA A 181 -24.56 22.94 -2.58
C ALA A 181 -25.90 23.09 -1.87
N GLY A 182 -26.89 23.62 -2.60
CA GLY A 182 -28.26 23.74 -2.11
C GLY A 182 -28.85 22.37 -1.76
N SER A 183 -29.46 22.28 -0.59
CA SER A 183 -30.12 21.10 -0.06
C SER A 183 -31.29 20.66 -0.94
N GLY A 184 -31.04 19.72 -1.86
CA GLY A 184 -32.06 18.98 -2.59
C GLY A 184 -32.50 17.75 -1.80
N GLY A 185 -33.64 17.85 -1.11
CA GLY A 185 -34.22 16.76 -0.32
C GLY A 185 -34.72 15.58 -1.14
N GLY A 186 -34.36 14.38 -0.70
CA GLY A 186 -34.95 13.10 -1.11
C GLY A 186 -34.69 12.05 -0.02
N GLY A 187 -35.70 11.77 0.79
CA GLY A 187 -35.58 10.99 2.02
C GLY A 187 -35.45 9.47 1.83
N GLY A 188 -34.76 8.83 2.78
CA GLY A 188 -34.80 7.37 2.97
C GLY A 188 -33.58 6.78 3.70
N GLY A 189 -33.45 7.03 5.01
CA GLY A 189 -32.49 6.31 5.89
C GLY A 189 -31.78 7.20 6.91
N SER A 190 -32.44 7.54 8.02
CA SER A 190 -31.89 8.39 9.10
C SER A 190 -30.92 7.64 10.02
N GLY A 191 -29.87 7.05 9.44
CA GLY A 191 -28.67 6.66 10.18
C GLY A 191 -27.63 7.77 10.05
N PRO A 192 -26.77 7.99 11.05
CA PRO A 192 -25.69 8.95 10.90
C PRO A 192 -24.76 8.48 9.76
N VAL A 193 -24.37 9.39 8.85
CA VAL A 193 -23.57 9.07 7.65
C VAL A 193 -22.24 8.43 8.05
N ALA A 194 -21.81 7.38 7.36
CA ALA A 194 -20.57 6.63 7.65
C ALA A 194 -19.68 6.63 6.40
N HIS A 195 -18.39 6.93 6.57
CA HIS A 195 -17.43 7.05 5.46
C HIS A 195 -16.21 6.14 5.60
N ARG A 196 -16.04 5.45 6.73
CA ARG A 196 -14.89 4.57 6.91
C ARG A 196 -15.10 3.27 6.12
N PRO A 197 -14.12 2.81 5.33
CA PRO A 197 -14.16 1.45 4.79
C PRO A 197 -14.25 0.39 5.91
N ARG A 198 -14.60 -0.84 5.54
CA ARG A 198 -14.54 -1.98 6.46
C ARG A 198 -13.12 -2.25 6.96
N GLN A 199 -13.00 -3.06 8.00
CA GLN A 199 -11.69 -3.48 8.49
C GLN A 199 -10.97 -4.32 7.44
N SER A 200 -9.69 -4.03 7.25
CA SER A 200 -8.78 -4.75 6.36
C SER A 200 -7.34 -4.37 6.71
N ASP A 201 -6.44 -5.35 6.80
CA ASP A 201 -5.01 -5.07 6.88
C ASP A 201 -4.40 -4.66 5.53
N PHE A 202 -5.11 -4.86 4.42
CA PHE A 202 -4.69 -4.51 3.06
C PHE A 202 -5.20 -3.15 2.59
N GLY A 203 -5.69 -2.29 3.50
CA GLY A 203 -6.17 -0.96 3.16
C GLY A 203 -5.70 0.12 4.12
N ALA A 204 -5.60 1.35 3.63
CA ALA A 204 -5.33 2.55 4.42
C ALA A 204 -6.25 3.70 3.97
N LEU A 205 -6.78 4.48 4.91
CA LEU A 205 -7.62 5.65 4.63
C LEU A 205 -6.83 6.93 4.93
N TYR A 206 -6.86 7.90 4.02
CA TYR A 206 -6.21 9.20 4.21
C TYR A 206 -7.21 10.35 4.14
N TYR A 207 -7.12 11.27 5.10
CA TYR A 207 -7.98 12.44 5.22
C TYR A 207 -7.15 13.65 5.66
N PRO A 208 -7.46 14.88 5.25
CA PRO A 208 -8.47 15.30 4.28
C PRO A 208 -7.95 15.30 2.84
N TRP A 209 -8.79 15.74 1.90
CA TRP A 209 -8.37 16.08 0.54
C TRP A 209 -7.41 17.27 0.54
N LEU A 210 -6.61 17.34 -0.52
CA LEU A 210 -5.55 18.33 -0.71
C LEU A 210 -6.04 19.43 -1.66
N ARG A 211 -5.68 20.68 -1.40
CA ARG A 211 -5.80 21.76 -2.38
C ARG A 211 -4.47 21.89 -3.12
N VAL A 212 -4.48 21.65 -4.43
CA VAL A 212 -3.30 21.61 -5.30
C VAL A 212 -3.51 22.50 -6.52
N ARG A 213 -2.42 22.88 -7.18
CA ARG A 213 -2.51 23.46 -8.52
C ARG A 213 -2.74 22.34 -9.53
N ASP A 214 -3.84 22.40 -10.25
CA ASP A 214 -4.20 21.45 -11.29
C ASP A 214 -3.13 21.42 -12.40
N PRO A 215 -2.65 20.24 -12.81
CA PRO A 215 -1.58 20.14 -13.80
C PRO A 215 -2.03 20.43 -15.24
N LEU A 216 -3.34 20.41 -15.51
CA LEU A 216 -3.91 20.69 -16.83
C LEU A 216 -4.46 22.11 -16.92
N SER A 217 -5.31 22.53 -15.97
CA SER A 217 -5.93 23.85 -15.98
C SER A 217 -5.08 24.94 -15.31
N GLY A 218 -4.17 24.56 -14.41
CA GLY A 218 -3.40 25.50 -13.59
C GLY A 218 -4.18 26.15 -12.45
N GLU A 219 -5.46 25.82 -12.27
CA GLU A 219 -6.31 26.36 -11.20
C GLU A 219 -6.06 25.67 -9.85
N LEU A 220 -6.47 26.30 -8.75
CA LEU A 220 -6.43 25.66 -7.44
C LEU A 220 -7.67 24.81 -7.24
N VAL A 221 -7.48 23.49 -7.08
CA VAL A 221 -8.58 22.52 -7.02
C VAL A 221 -8.40 21.56 -5.84
N LEU A 222 -9.53 21.10 -5.29
CA LEU A 222 -9.54 20.06 -4.27
C LEU A 222 -9.37 18.68 -4.91
N THR A 223 -8.44 17.89 -4.39
CA THR A 223 -7.95 16.64 -4.97
C THR A 223 -7.87 15.52 -3.93
N PRO A 224 -8.29 14.28 -4.26
CA PRO A 224 -8.12 13.14 -3.38
C PRO A 224 -6.64 12.89 -3.04
N PRO A 225 -6.29 12.55 -1.79
CA PRO A 225 -4.91 12.41 -1.37
C PRO A 225 -4.21 11.16 -1.93
N SER A 226 -4.95 10.13 -2.36
CA SER A 226 -4.40 8.82 -2.74
C SER A 226 -3.23 8.86 -3.71
N GLY A 227 -3.29 9.68 -4.77
CA GLY A 227 -2.18 9.81 -5.73
C GLY A 227 -0.90 10.37 -5.09
N HIS A 228 -1.03 11.46 -4.34
CA HIS A 228 0.11 12.09 -3.65
C HIS A 228 0.69 11.14 -2.59
N VAL A 229 -0.17 10.49 -1.82
CA VAL A 229 0.22 9.53 -0.78
C VAL A 229 0.93 8.31 -1.38
N ALA A 230 0.43 7.76 -2.50
CA ALA A 230 1.10 6.68 -3.21
C ALA A 230 2.52 7.08 -3.66
N GLY A 231 2.71 8.34 -4.10
CA GLY A 231 4.02 8.86 -4.45
C GLY A 231 4.94 8.99 -3.23
N ILE A 232 4.39 9.42 -2.09
CA ILE A 232 5.13 9.49 -0.81
C ILE A 232 5.56 8.10 -0.35
N TRP A 233 4.71 7.07 -0.51
CA TRP A 233 5.08 5.69 -0.22
C TRP A 233 6.24 5.25 -1.11
N ALA A 234 6.15 5.47 -2.42
CA ALA A 234 7.21 5.14 -3.38
C ALA A 234 8.54 5.84 -3.03
N ARG A 235 8.49 7.13 -2.69
CA ARG A 235 9.66 7.92 -2.29
C ARG A 235 10.26 7.44 -0.98
N THR A 236 9.43 7.15 0.03
CA THR A 236 9.88 6.64 1.33
C THR A 236 10.60 5.31 1.15
N ASP A 237 10.02 4.41 0.37
CA ASP A 237 10.61 3.10 0.10
C ASP A 237 11.95 3.21 -0.61
N ALA A 238 12.06 4.08 -1.62
CA ALA A 238 13.29 4.29 -2.36
C ALA A 238 14.41 4.89 -1.50
N LEU A 239 14.07 5.77 -0.54
CA LEU A 239 15.06 6.48 0.29
C LEU A 239 15.43 5.74 1.57
N ARG A 240 14.48 5.00 2.15
CA ARG A 240 14.58 4.46 3.52
C ARG A 240 14.17 2.99 3.62
N GLY A 241 13.71 2.37 2.54
CA GLY A 241 13.17 1.02 2.53
C GLY A 241 11.73 0.94 3.02
N VAL A 242 11.01 -0.08 2.56
CA VAL A 242 9.58 -0.31 2.85
C VAL A 242 9.25 -0.49 4.34
N HIS A 243 10.26 -0.85 5.14
CA HIS A 243 10.13 -0.99 6.60
C HIS A 243 9.97 0.36 7.32
N LYS A 244 10.31 1.49 6.68
CA LYS A 244 10.07 2.83 7.23
C LYS A 244 8.62 3.25 7.01
N ALA A 245 7.95 3.68 8.09
CA ALA A 245 6.63 4.29 8.01
C ALA A 245 6.63 5.55 7.11
N PRO A 246 5.75 5.66 6.09
CA PRO A 246 5.62 6.83 5.22
C PRO A 246 4.76 7.93 5.89
N ALA A 247 5.16 8.32 7.08
CA ALA A 247 4.57 9.39 7.88
C ALA A 247 5.66 10.35 8.36
N ASN A 248 5.24 11.56 8.76
CA ASN A 248 6.09 12.73 8.90
C ASN A 248 6.81 13.11 7.59
N GLU A 249 6.12 12.89 6.47
CA GLU A 249 6.61 13.15 5.12
C GLU A 249 5.92 14.38 4.52
N PRO A 250 6.65 15.32 3.89
CA PRO A 250 6.05 16.46 3.23
C PRO A 250 5.23 16.02 2.00
N VAL A 251 4.09 16.68 1.81
CA VAL A 251 3.24 16.49 0.63
C VAL A 251 3.62 17.53 -0.43
N ARG A 252 4.35 17.10 -1.47
CA ARG A 252 4.75 18.00 -2.57
C ARG A 252 3.52 18.34 -3.41
N GLY A 253 3.46 19.58 -3.91
CA GLY A 253 2.34 20.09 -4.72
C GLY A 253 1.11 20.55 -3.92
N ALA A 254 0.98 20.16 -2.64
CA ALA A 254 -0.09 20.62 -1.77
C ALA A 254 0.14 22.07 -1.33
N VAL A 255 -0.85 22.92 -1.61
CA VAL A 255 -0.87 24.34 -1.23
C VAL A 255 -1.68 24.55 0.04
N ASP A 256 -2.77 23.80 0.20
CA ASP A 256 -3.62 23.84 1.38
C ASP A 256 -4.34 22.49 1.59
N LEU A 257 -5.14 22.37 2.65
CA LEU A 257 -5.97 21.22 2.97
C LEU A 257 -7.46 21.60 2.85
N GLY A 258 -8.30 20.62 2.48
CA GLY A 258 -9.75 20.80 2.49
C GLY A 258 -10.32 21.00 3.91
N HIS A 259 -9.62 20.48 4.93
CA HIS A 259 -9.95 20.66 6.34
C HIS A 259 -8.68 20.78 7.18
N LEU A 260 -8.64 21.70 8.14
CA LEU A 260 -7.50 21.82 9.05
C LEU A 260 -7.71 20.97 10.30
N VAL A 261 -7.27 19.71 10.24
CA VAL A 261 -7.45 18.76 11.35
C VAL A 261 -6.70 19.22 12.60
N THR A 262 -7.46 19.46 13.66
CA THR A 262 -6.96 19.80 14.99
C THR A 262 -6.36 18.57 15.69
N ARG A 263 -5.66 18.80 16.80
CA ARG A 263 -5.11 17.70 17.61
C ARG A 263 -6.22 16.83 18.22
N ALA A 264 -7.27 17.44 18.76
CA ALA A 264 -8.37 16.70 19.38
C ALA A 264 -9.14 15.83 18.37
N GLU A 265 -9.37 16.35 17.16
CA GLU A 265 -9.94 15.56 16.07
C GLU A 265 -9.03 14.39 15.69
N HIS A 266 -7.72 14.64 15.57
CA HIS A 266 -6.77 13.57 15.27
C HIS A 266 -6.74 12.48 16.36
N ASP A 267 -6.85 12.85 17.64
CA ASP A 267 -6.90 11.90 18.76
C ASP A 267 -8.13 10.95 18.67
N VAL A 268 -9.22 11.40 18.05
CA VAL A 268 -10.43 10.59 17.77
C VAL A 268 -10.26 9.71 16.52
N LEU A 269 -9.66 10.27 15.46
CA LEU A 269 -9.54 9.63 14.15
C LEU A 269 -8.47 8.52 14.14
N ASN A 270 -7.33 8.77 14.78
CA ASN A 270 -6.17 7.89 14.68
C ASN A 270 -6.42 6.47 15.21
N PRO A 271 -7.03 6.24 16.40
CA PRO A 271 -7.36 4.89 16.89
C PRO A 271 -8.18 4.05 15.91
N ARG A 272 -8.91 4.70 14.99
CA ARG A 272 -9.75 4.06 13.99
C ARG A 272 -9.05 3.81 12.66
N GLY A 273 -7.75 4.07 12.56
CA GLY A 273 -6.95 3.84 11.35
C GLY A 273 -7.18 4.89 10.26
N VAL A 274 -7.64 6.09 10.64
CA VAL A 274 -7.75 7.23 9.72
C VAL A 274 -6.43 8.01 9.77
N ASN A 275 -5.64 7.94 8.70
CA ASN A 275 -4.37 8.64 8.61
C ASN A 275 -4.62 10.10 8.22
N VAL A 276 -4.22 11.02 9.10
CA VAL A 276 -4.47 12.44 8.84
C VAL A 276 -3.32 13.09 8.08
N ILE A 277 -3.63 14.05 7.23
CA ILE A 277 -2.68 14.99 6.63
C ILE A 277 -2.90 16.34 7.32
N ARG A 278 -1.81 16.94 7.82
CA ARG A 278 -1.88 18.14 8.68
C ARG A 278 -0.88 19.19 8.25
N TYR A 279 -1.27 20.45 8.46
CA TYR A 279 -0.36 21.58 8.35
C TYR A 279 0.37 21.80 9.68
N PHE A 280 1.70 21.96 9.60
CA PHE A 280 2.56 22.31 10.72
C PHE A 280 3.28 23.63 10.43
N PRO A 281 3.15 24.66 11.27
CA PRO A 281 3.87 25.92 11.10
C PRO A 281 5.39 25.69 10.98
N GLY A 282 6.01 26.24 9.93
CA GLY A 282 7.44 26.08 9.64
C GLY A 282 7.85 24.74 9.00
N GLU A 283 6.97 23.74 9.04
CA GLU A 283 7.22 22.38 8.52
C GLU A 283 6.37 22.01 7.30
N GLY A 284 5.32 22.79 7.02
CA GLY A 284 4.43 22.62 5.87
C GLY A 284 3.36 21.54 6.05
N ILE A 285 2.78 21.10 4.95
CA ILE A 285 1.76 20.04 4.92
C ILE A 285 2.46 18.68 4.96
N ARG A 286 2.07 17.84 5.92
CA ARG A 286 2.69 16.53 6.15
C ARG A 286 1.66 15.42 6.31
N VAL A 287 1.99 14.25 5.79
CA VAL A 287 1.31 13.01 6.16
C VAL A 287 1.64 12.69 7.61
N TRP A 288 0.63 12.51 8.44
CA TRP A 288 0.78 12.36 9.90
C TRP A 288 0.07 11.10 10.43
N GLY A 289 0.16 10.00 9.68
CA GLY A 289 -0.32 8.68 10.06
C GLY A 289 0.20 7.59 9.12
N ALA A 290 0.41 6.38 9.65
CA ALA A 290 0.84 5.21 8.89
C ALA A 290 0.17 3.92 9.38
N ARG A 291 -1.13 3.99 9.68
CA ARG A 291 -1.98 2.87 10.08
C ARG A 291 -2.73 2.29 8.89
N THR A 292 -3.01 0.99 8.96
CA THR A 292 -3.96 0.30 8.09
C THR A 292 -5.39 0.45 8.64
N LEU A 293 -6.37 -0.08 7.92
CA LEU A 293 -7.76 -0.20 8.36
C LEU A 293 -7.99 -1.38 9.30
N ALA A 294 -6.95 -2.12 9.67
CA ALA A 294 -7.02 -3.25 10.58
C ALA A 294 -7.55 -2.84 11.96
N ALA A 295 -8.01 -3.83 12.72
CA ALA A 295 -8.35 -3.62 14.12
C ALA A 295 -7.14 -3.09 14.91
N GLU A 296 -7.40 -2.28 15.94
CA GLU A 296 -6.36 -1.64 16.76
C GLU A 296 -5.38 -2.66 17.39
N ALA A 297 -5.89 -3.83 17.80
CA ALA A 297 -5.08 -4.90 18.38
C ALA A 297 -4.39 -5.80 17.34
N SER A 298 -4.52 -5.52 16.05
CA SER A 298 -3.91 -6.33 14.99
C SER A 298 -2.40 -6.12 14.93
N GLU A 299 -1.66 -7.21 14.74
CA GLU A 299 -0.22 -7.15 14.40
C GLU A 299 0.04 -6.42 13.08
N TRP A 300 -0.97 -6.32 12.22
CA TRP A 300 -0.95 -5.63 10.93
C TRP A 300 -1.48 -4.19 11.00
N ARG A 301 -1.61 -3.61 12.19
CA ARG A 301 -2.06 -2.22 12.41
C ARG A 301 -1.23 -1.20 11.63
N TYR A 302 0.06 -1.45 11.44
CA TYR A 302 0.98 -0.50 10.82
C TYR A 302 1.21 -0.80 9.35
N LEU A 303 1.15 0.24 8.54
CA LEU A 303 1.27 0.18 7.09
C LEU A 303 2.63 -0.37 6.63
N ASN A 304 3.73 0.14 7.19
CA ASN A 304 5.07 -0.33 6.86
C ASN A 304 5.28 -1.81 7.22
N VAL A 305 4.64 -2.28 8.30
CA VAL A 305 4.70 -3.69 8.71
C VAL A 305 3.99 -4.56 7.67
N ARG A 306 2.75 -4.21 7.30
CA ARG A 306 1.99 -4.94 6.26
C ARG A 306 2.72 -4.93 4.91
N ARG A 307 3.23 -3.77 4.47
CA ARG A 307 3.93 -3.62 3.19
C ARG A 307 5.26 -4.39 3.17
N LEU A 308 6.02 -4.36 4.27
CA LEU A 308 7.24 -5.18 4.40
C LEU A 308 6.92 -6.67 4.31
N SER A 309 5.89 -7.15 4.99
CA SER A 309 5.52 -8.56 4.95
C SER A 309 5.05 -9.00 3.56
N ILE A 310 4.28 -8.18 2.85
CA ILE A 310 3.94 -8.43 1.44
C ILE A 310 5.23 -8.55 0.59
N ALA A 311 6.16 -7.61 0.75
CA ALA A 311 7.41 -7.64 -0.01
C ALA A 311 8.27 -8.89 0.28
N ILE A 312 8.33 -9.33 1.54
CA ILE A 312 9.03 -10.57 1.94
C ILE A 312 8.31 -11.81 1.37
N GLU A 313 6.99 -11.89 1.50
CA GLU A 313 6.16 -12.98 0.96
C GLU A 313 6.39 -13.12 -0.56
N GLN A 314 6.33 -12.01 -1.30
CA GLN A 314 6.55 -12.00 -2.75
C GLN A 314 7.99 -12.32 -3.15
N ALA A 315 8.98 -11.77 -2.44
CA ALA A 315 10.38 -12.06 -2.72
C ALA A 315 10.67 -13.56 -2.57
N ILE A 316 10.18 -14.17 -1.49
CA ILE A 316 10.32 -15.61 -1.27
C ILE A 316 9.62 -16.37 -2.39
N ALA A 317 8.36 -16.09 -2.69
CA ALA A 317 7.62 -16.78 -3.75
C ALA A 317 8.31 -16.72 -5.12
N ASN A 318 8.82 -15.55 -5.50
CA ASN A 318 9.52 -15.35 -6.77
C ASN A 318 10.89 -16.04 -6.78
N GLY A 319 11.64 -15.93 -5.68
CA GLY A 319 12.99 -16.48 -5.55
C GLY A 319 13.03 -18.00 -5.37
N THR A 320 11.94 -18.62 -4.92
CA THR A 320 11.84 -20.08 -4.71
C THR A 320 11.01 -20.81 -5.77
N ARG A 321 10.53 -20.12 -6.82
CA ARG A 321 9.75 -20.74 -7.91
C ARG A 321 10.44 -21.93 -8.56
N TRP A 322 11.77 -21.94 -8.59
CA TRP A 322 12.55 -23.05 -9.13
C TRP A 322 12.44 -24.35 -8.34
N MET A 323 12.01 -24.31 -7.08
CA MET A 323 11.86 -25.48 -6.22
C MET A 323 10.65 -26.34 -6.60
N VAL A 324 9.74 -25.80 -7.42
CA VAL A 324 8.58 -26.54 -7.91
C VAL A 324 9.08 -27.68 -8.80
N PHE A 325 8.59 -28.90 -8.53
CA PHE A 325 8.98 -30.16 -9.17
C PHE A 325 10.38 -30.68 -8.81
N GLU A 326 11.07 -30.11 -7.83
CA GLU A 326 12.28 -30.72 -7.25
C GLU A 326 11.93 -31.93 -6.37
N PRO A 327 12.82 -32.93 -6.23
CA PRO A 327 12.63 -34.04 -5.30
C PRO A 327 12.44 -33.54 -3.86
N ASN A 328 11.39 -34.01 -3.19
CA ASN A 328 11.12 -33.68 -1.78
C ASN A 328 12.03 -34.48 -0.83
N ASP A 329 13.27 -34.01 -0.68
CA ASP A 329 14.33 -34.63 0.10
C ASP A 329 15.06 -33.64 1.03
N TYR A 330 16.01 -34.17 1.82
CA TYR A 330 16.82 -33.38 2.74
C TYR A 330 17.66 -32.28 2.04
N THR A 331 18.01 -32.48 0.77
CA THR A 331 18.79 -31.53 -0.04
C THR A 331 17.94 -30.30 -0.36
N LEU A 332 16.67 -30.52 -0.75
CA LEU A 332 15.71 -29.45 -0.96
C LEU A 332 15.46 -28.65 0.33
N TRP A 333 15.23 -29.34 1.45
CA TRP A 333 14.98 -28.69 2.73
C TRP A 333 16.17 -27.87 3.24
N ARG A 334 17.39 -28.37 3.02
CA ARG A 334 18.63 -27.62 3.30
C ARG A 334 18.74 -26.38 2.41
N SER A 335 18.39 -26.50 1.13
CA SER A 335 18.41 -25.38 0.18
C SER A 335 17.40 -24.30 0.56
N ILE A 336 16.17 -24.69 0.95
CA ILE A 336 15.14 -23.77 1.47
C ILE A 336 15.67 -22.97 2.67
N ARG A 337 16.18 -23.66 3.69
CA ARG A 337 16.71 -22.99 4.89
C ARG A 337 17.86 -22.05 4.57
N ARG A 338 18.80 -22.49 3.71
CA ARG A 338 19.96 -21.69 3.31
C ARG A 338 19.54 -20.44 2.54
N ASP A 339 18.70 -20.58 1.52
CA ASP A 339 18.42 -19.49 0.58
C ASP A 339 17.48 -18.45 1.22
N ILE A 340 16.45 -18.89 1.94
CA ILE A 340 15.55 -18.00 2.70
C ILE A 340 16.30 -17.37 3.89
N GLY A 341 17.10 -18.15 4.62
CA GLY A 341 17.89 -17.63 5.74
C GLY A 341 18.88 -16.55 5.29
N ALA A 342 19.57 -16.76 4.16
CA ALA A 342 20.47 -15.76 3.59
C ALA A 342 19.73 -14.48 3.15
N PHE A 343 18.51 -14.62 2.63
CA PHE A 343 17.65 -13.48 2.29
C PHE A 343 17.21 -12.69 3.52
N LEU A 344 16.63 -13.34 4.51
CA LEU A 344 16.18 -12.67 5.75
C LEU A 344 17.35 -12.06 6.52
N THR A 345 18.55 -12.65 6.44
CA THR A 345 19.77 -12.02 6.97
C THR A 345 20.06 -10.67 6.30
N ARG A 346 19.86 -10.54 4.98
CA ARG A 346 20.01 -9.24 4.29
C ARG A 346 18.94 -8.25 4.76
N VAL A 347 17.68 -8.67 4.79
CA VAL A 347 16.55 -7.86 5.26
C VAL A 347 16.78 -7.35 6.70
N TRP A 348 17.32 -8.18 7.59
CA TRP A 348 17.71 -7.78 8.94
C TRP A 348 18.86 -6.76 8.95
N ARG A 349 19.92 -6.99 8.16
CA ARG A 349 21.04 -6.05 8.03
C ARG A 349 20.61 -4.67 7.50
N ASP A 350 19.57 -4.63 6.68
CA ASP A 350 18.97 -3.40 6.17
C ASP A 350 18.09 -2.69 7.22
N GLY A 351 18.00 -3.22 8.45
CA GLY A 351 17.28 -2.62 9.57
C GLY A 351 15.76 -2.88 9.58
N ALA A 352 15.28 -3.75 8.69
CA ALA A 352 13.84 -4.03 8.57
C ALA A 352 13.30 -5.00 9.63
N LEU A 353 14.17 -5.84 10.21
CA LEU A 353 13.82 -6.79 11.28
C LEU A 353 14.46 -6.38 12.61
N LEU A 354 13.74 -6.61 13.70
CA LEU A 354 14.16 -6.33 15.06
C LEU A 354 14.98 -7.51 15.62
N GLY A 355 16.10 -7.22 16.27
CA GLY A 355 16.93 -8.24 16.93
C GLY A 355 18.40 -7.86 16.87
N ARG A 356 19.18 -8.22 17.89
CA ARG A 356 20.63 -7.98 17.92
C ARG A 356 21.39 -9.08 17.16
N THR A 357 20.77 -10.24 16.99
CA THR A 357 21.28 -11.34 16.18
C THR A 357 20.21 -11.82 15.18
N PRO A 358 20.60 -12.51 14.09
CA PRO A 358 19.63 -13.10 13.15
C PRO A 358 18.60 -14.01 13.83
N GLU A 359 19.01 -14.77 14.85
CA GLU A 359 18.17 -15.74 15.55
C GLU A 359 17.12 -15.06 16.45
N GLU A 360 17.40 -13.85 16.94
CA GLU A 360 16.40 -13.00 17.60
C GLU A 360 15.41 -12.41 16.57
N ALA A 361 15.85 -12.23 15.31
CA ALA A 361 15.11 -11.50 14.29
C ALA A 361 14.23 -12.39 13.39
N PHE A 362 14.63 -13.61 13.10
CA PHE A 362 13.86 -14.54 12.28
C PHE A 362 14.23 -16.00 12.51
N PHE A 363 13.37 -16.92 12.07
CA PHE A 363 13.70 -18.34 11.94
C PHE A 363 13.17 -18.91 10.62
N VAL A 364 13.83 -19.95 10.12
CA VAL A 364 13.38 -20.75 8.97
C VAL A 364 13.49 -22.22 9.35
N LYS A 365 12.34 -22.89 9.47
CA LYS A 365 12.26 -24.31 9.79
C LYS A 365 11.70 -25.08 8.60
N CYS A 366 12.47 -26.03 8.08
CA CYS A 366 12.08 -26.94 7.02
C CYS A 366 12.87 -28.24 7.24
N ASP A 367 12.25 -29.18 7.92
CA ASP A 367 12.81 -30.44 8.39
C ASP A 367 11.73 -31.53 8.45
N GLU A 368 12.09 -32.71 9.00
CA GLU A 368 11.20 -33.86 9.16
C GLU A 368 9.94 -33.54 9.99
N GLU A 369 10.03 -32.63 10.96
CA GLU A 369 8.87 -32.26 11.78
C GLU A 369 7.86 -31.45 10.98
N THR A 370 8.33 -30.57 10.10
CA THR A 370 7.46 -29.83 9.17
C THR A 370 7.05 -30.64 7.94
N ASN A 371 7.80 -31.70 7.60
CA ASN A 371 7.59 -32.53 6.41
C ASN A 371 7.53 -34.03 6.77
N PRO A 372 6.54 -34.46 7.57
CA PRO A 372 6.29 -35.86 7.84
C PRO A 372 5.87 -36.62 6.56
N ALA A 373 5.82 -37.96 6.65
CA ALA A 373 5.59 -38.83 5.49
C ALA A 373 4.29 -38.50 4.74
N ASP A 374 3.20 -38.21 5.45
CA ASP A 374 1.90 -37.83 4.88
C ASP A 374 1.95 -36.52 4.07
N VAL A 375 2.68 -35.51 4.55
CA VAL A 375 2.92 -34.25 3.82
C VAL A 375 3.72 -34.51 2.55
N ARG A 376 4.75 -35.37 2.64
CA ARG A 376 5.62 -35.72 1.52
C ARG A 376 4.89 -36.56 0.47
N ASP A 377 4.09 -37.52 0.91
CA ASP A 377 3.28 -38.40 0.05
C ASP A 377 2.16 -37.61 -0.65
N ALA A 378 1.68 -36.53 -0.02
CA ALA A 378 0.80 -35.54 -0.65
C ALA A 378 1.52 -34.61 -1.65
N GLY A 379 2.83 -34.77 -1.86
CA GLY A 379 3.63 -33.96 -2.77
C GLY A 379 3.92 -32.54 -2.27
N MET A 380 3.77 -32.29 -0.96
CA MET A 380 3.94 -30.97 -0.36
C MET A 380 5.30 -30.83 0.33
N VAL A 381 5.84 -29.61 0.30
CA VAL A 381 6.97 -29.19 1.14
C VAL A 381 6.52 -27.99 1.96
N VAL A 382 6.67 -28.07 3.27
CA VAL A 382 6.28 -27.04 4.23
C VAL A 382 7.52 -26.47 4.89
N ALA A 383 7.59 -25.14 4.93
CA ALA A 383 8.59 -24.39 5.67
C ALA A 383 7.88 -23.37 6.57
N HIS A 384 8.18 -23.39 7.87
CA HIS A 384 7.73 -22.38 8.81
C HIS A 384 8.74 -21.25 8.89
N ILE A 385 8.28 -20.02 8.68
CA ILE A 385 9.10 -18.83 8.66
C ILE A 385 8.50 -17.84 9.66
N GLY A 386 9.29 -17.42 10.63
CA GLY A 386 8.92 -16.35 11.56
C GLY A 386 9.85 -15.15 11.39
N ILE A 387 9.30 -13.95 11.50
CA ILE A 387 10.03 -12.68 11.42
C ILE A 387 9.59 -11.75 12.55
N ALA A 388 10.53 -10.99 13.12
CA ALA A 388 10.28 -9.94 14.08
C ALA A 388 10.37 -8.58 13.37
N VAL A 389 9.24 -7.95 13.06
CA VAL A 389 9.22 -6.68 12.32
C VAL A 389 9.37 -5.48 13.25
N VAL A 390 10.12 -4.46 12.81
CA VAL A 390 10.23 -3.18 13.52
C VAL A 390 8.91 -2.41 13.47
N LYS A 391 8.30 -2.15 14.64
CA LYS A 391 7.10 -1.30 14.78
C LYS A 391 7.53 0.18 14.92
N PRO A 392 6.82 1.15 14.31
CA PRO A 392 7.18 2.56 14.39
C PRO A 392 6.93 3.16 15.78
N ALA A 393 7.77 4.11 16.19
CA ALA A 393 7.56 4.91 17.39
C ALA A 393 6.53 6.02 17.12
N GLU A 394 5.26 5.73 17.36
CA GLU A 394 4.15 6.67 17.13
C GLU A 394 3.99 7.72 18.24
N PHE A 395 4.35 7.35 19.48
CA PHE A 395 4.27 8.22 20.64
C PHE A 395 5.65 8.39 21.26
N VAL A 396 6.13 9.63 21.35
CA VAL A 396 7.34 9.98 22.09
C VAL A 396 6.91 10.81 23.29
N VAL A 397 7.08 10.27 24.50
CA VAL A 397 6.66 10.90 25.75
C VAL A 397 7.88 11.40 26.49
N PHE A 398 8.07 12.72 26.54
CA PHE A 398 9.05 13.37 27.40
C PHE A 398 8.42 13.65 28.77
N LYS A 399 8.92 13.02 29.83
CA LYS A 399 8.51 13.31 31.21
C LYS A 399 9.48 14.33 31.80
N LEU A 400 9.00 15.55 32.06
CA LEU A 400 9.78 16.60 32.69
C LEU A 400 9.45 16.66 34.18
N SER A 401 10.46 16.51 35.04
CA SER A 401 10.35 16.76 36.48
C SER A 401 11.30 17.87 36.89
N GLN A 402 10.87 18.73 37.81
CA GLN A 402 11.75 19.68 38.47
C GLN A 402 12.52 18.93 39.55
N TRP A 403 13.86 18.91 39.45
CA TRP A 403 14.73 18.22 40.40
C TRP A 403 15.60 19.22 41.17
N ALA A 404 15.68 19.05 42.49
CA ALA A 404 16.41 19.95 43.38
C ALA A 404 17.93 19.64 43.50
N GLY A 405 18.44 18.65 42.78
CA GLY A 405 19.85 18.25 42.80
C GLY A 405 20.23 17.41 44.03
N GLY A 406 20.62 16.16 43.79
CA GLY A 406 21.09 15.22 44.82
C GLY A 406 21.05 13.78 44.31
N THR A 407 22.20 13.11 44.28
CA THR A 407 22.35 11.74 43.74
C THR A 407 21.43 10.76 44.43
N GLU A 408 20.50 10.18 43.68
CA GLU A 408 20.16 8.77 43.86
C GLU A 408 19.70 8.11 42.55
N THR A 409 20.27 6.93 42.34
CA THR A 409 19.91 5.91 41.37
C THR A 409 18.48 5.44 41.61
N GLU A 410 17.55 5.75 40.70
CA GLU A 410 16.22 5.14 40.73
C GLU A 410 16.14 3.96 39.76
N THR A 411 15.83 2.82 40.35
CA THR A 411 15.50 1.53 39.75
C THR A 411 14.31 1.70 38.81
N ILE A 412 14.52 1.47 37.51
CA ILE A 412 13.45 1.38 36.52
C ILE A 412 12.71 0.06 36.77
N GLY A 413 11.47 0.14 37.27
CA GLY A 413 10.60 -1.01 37.45
C GLY A 413 9.20 -0.76 36.86
N GLY A 414 8.73 -1.71 36.06
CA GLY A 414 7.35 -1.81 35.55
C GLY A 414 7.27 -1.94 34.04
#